data_AF-A0A413YMY2-F1
#
_entry.id   AF-A0A413YMY2-F1
#
_cell.length_a   1.000
_cell.length_b   1.000
_cell.length_c   1.000
_cell.angle_alpha   90.00
_cell.angle_beta   90.00
_cell.angle_gamma   90.00
#
_symmetry.space_group_name_H-M   'P 1'
#
loop_
_entity.id
_entity.type
_entity.pdbx_description
1 polymer ?
#
loop_
_entity_poly.entity_id
_entity_poly.type
_entity_poly.pdbx_seq_one_letter_code
_entity_poly.pdbx_strand_id
1 'polypeptide(L)'
;MKDKELRKLIGSRAKQRRLELNLTQPYVAEKMGVTASTILRYENGSIDNTKKMVLEGLSEALHVSIEWLKGETDEYETDITDKKELQIRDAMGDILKQFPLDLNKTEDAFSKDLLLLMLKQYELFLDSFQFACKNYKGSTKDADIAKVMGFESKDEYNEIMFLREIT
;
A
#
# COMPACT_ATOMS: atom_id res chain seq x y z
N MET A 1 12.91 -24.29 -26.44
CA MET A 1 11.82 -23.42 -26.96
C MET A 1 10.77 -23.14 -25.89
N LYS A 2 10.27 -24.14 -25.15
CA LYS A 2 9.31 -23.96 -24.05
C LYS A 2 9.76 -22.97 -22.96
N ASP A 3 11.02 -23.03 -22.54
CA ASP A 3 11.54 -22.12 -21.50
C ASP A 3 11.59 -20.65 -21.92
N LYS A 4 11.78 -20.37 -23.21
CA LYS A 4 11.86 -18.99 -23.72
C LYS A 4 10.48 -18.32 -23.72
N GLU A 5 9.43 -19.07 -24.05
CA GLU A 5 8.06 -18.56 -24.02
C GLU A 5 7.55 -18.42 -22.58
N LEU A 6 7.88 -19.37 -21.69
CA LEU A 6 7.57 -19.24 -20.26
C LEU A 6 8.24 -17.98 -19.65
N ARG A 7 9.50 -17.71 -19.98
CA ARG A 7 10.21 -16.51 -19.50
C ARG A 7 9.53 -15.22 -19.97
N LYS A 8 9.09 -15.17 -21.22
CA LYS A 8 8.33 -14.01 -21.73
C LYS A 8 6.99 -13.86 -21.05
N LEU A 9 6.28 -14.96 -20.80
CA LEU A 9 4.97 -14.95 -20.14
C LEU A 9 5.07 -14.39 -18.72
N ILE A 10 6.02 -14.91 -17.92
CA ILE A 10 6.32 -14.41 -16.57
C ILE A 10 6.65 -12.91 -16.63
N GLY A 11 7.52 -12.52 -17.58
CA GLY A 11 7.91 -11.14 -17.77
C GLY A 11 6.74 -10.22 -18.12
N SER A 12 5.86 -10.65 -19.03
CA SER A 12 4.68 -9.86 -19.43
C SER A 12 3.67 -9.72 -18.31
N ARG A 13 3.41 -10.78 -17.54
CA ARG A 13 2.48 -10.75 -16.39
C ARG A 13 3.02 -9.87 -15.26
N ALA A 14 4.31 -10.00 -14.94
CA ALA A 14 4.97 -9.13 -13.98
C ALA A 14 4.90 -7.64 -14.38
N LYS A 15 5.17 -7.35 -15.66
CA LYS A 15 5.07 -5.98 -16.20
C LYS A 15 3.65 -5.44 -16.15
N GLN A 16 2.67 -6.26 -16.53
CA GLN A 16 1.25 -5.90 -16.49
C GLN A 16 0.85 -5.50 -15.07
N ARG A 17 1.10 -6.37 -14.09
CA ARG A 17 0.76 -6.11 -12.68
C ARG A 17 1.46 -4.87 -12.14
N ARG A 18 2.74 -4.67 -12.47
CA ARG A 18 3.49 -3.47 -12.08
C ARG A 18 2.81 -2.19 -12.58
N LEU A 19 2.32 -2.19 -13.83
CA LEU A 19 1.64 -1.04 -14.42
C LEU A 19 0.24 -0.84 -13.83
N GLU A 20 -0.50 -1.92 -13.54
CA GLU A 20 -1.79 -1.87 -12.84
C GLU A 20 -1.66 -1.19 -11.47
N LEU A 21 -0.57 -1.46 -10.75
CA LEU A 21 -0.25 -0.84 -9.46
C LEU A 21 0.46 0.53 -9.58
N ASN A 22 0.62 1.08 -10.79
CA ASN A 22 1.35 2.34 -11.04
C ASN A 22 2.76 2.38 -10.41
N LEU A 23 3.46 1.24 -10.42
CA LEU A 23 4.79 1.07 -9.87
C LEU A 23 5.87 1.31 -10.92
N THR A 24 7.01 1.82 -10.47
CA THR A 24 8.20 2.01 -11.30
C THR A 24 9.10 0.77 -11.23
N GLN A 25 9.93 0.54 -12.26
CA GLN A 25 10.91 -0.56 -12.22
C GLN A 25 11.89 -0.45 -11.03
N PRO A 26 12.38 0.75 -10.64
CA PRO A 26 13.18 0.92 -9.42
C PRO A 26 12.49 0.43 -8.14
N TYR A 27 11.19 0.63 -7.97
CA TYR A 27 10.46 0.17 -6.78
C TYR A 27 10.53 -1.36 -6.63
N VAL A 28 10.20 -2.08 -7.72
CA VAL A 28 10.27 -3.54 -7.73
C VAL A 28 11.72 -4.03 -7.56
N ALA A 29 12.68 -3.29 -8.12
CA ALA A 29 14.09 -3.61 -8.00
C ALA A 29 14.59 -3.52 -6.55
N GLU A 30 14.18 -2.47 -5.83
CA GLU A 30 14.47 -2.29 -4.40
C GLU A 30 13.92 -3.43 -3.57
N LYS A 31 12.65 -3.80 -3.76
CA LYS A 31 12.02 -4.93 -3.04
C LYS A 31 12.67 -6.27 -3.34
N MET A 32 13.17 -6.47 -4.55
CA MET A 32 13.87 -7.69 -4.95
C MET A 32 15.38 -7.68 -4.63
N GLY A 33 15.95 -6.57 -4.16
CA GLY A 33 17.39 -6.43 -3.96
C GLY A 33 18.22 -6.53 -5.27
N VAL A 34 17.66 -6.08 -6.40
CA VAL A 34 18.33 -6.09 -7.72
C VAL A 34 18.37 -4.68 -8.32
N THR A 35 19.01 -4.53 -9.48
CA THR A 35 19.00 -3.25 -10.21
C THR A 35 17.73 -3.09 -11.05
N ALA A 36 17.31 -1.85 -11.31
CA ALA A 36 16.18 -1.58 -12.22
C ALA A 36 16.38 -2.19 -13.62
N SER A 37 17.63 -2.25 -14.10
CA SER A 37 17.98 -2.90 -15.37
C SER A 37 17.70 -4.42 -15.35
N THR A 38 17.85 -5.05 -14.18
CA THR A 38 17.55 -6.47 -13.99
C THR A 38 16.04 -6.72 -14.10
N ILE A 39 15.22 -5.85 -13.50
CA ILE A 39 13.75 -5.92 -13.62
C ILE A 39 13.32 -5.78 -15.08
N LEU A 40 13.85 -4.79 -15.82
CA LEU A 40 13.57 -4.65 -17.25
C LEU A 40 13.90 -5.92 -18.04
N ARG A 41 15.02 -6.58 -17.72
CA ARG A 41 15.43 -7.84 -18.38
C ARG A 41 14.53 -9.01 -17.99
N TYR A 42 14.05 -9.08 -16.75
CA TYR A 42 13.04 -10.07 -16.32
C TYR A 42 11.71 -9.84 -17.05
N GLU A 43 11.24 -8.60 -17.15
CA GLU A 43 10.01 -8.23 -17.86
C GLU A 43 10.06 -8.59 -19.35
N ASN A 44 11.23 -8.41 -19.97
CA ASN A 44 11.45 -8.75 -21.38
C ASN A 44 11.74 -10.25 -21.60
N GLY A 45 11.79 -11.07 -20.54
CA GLY A 45 12.18 -12.49 -20.63
C GLY A 45 13.60 -12.72 -21.17
N SER A 46 14.46 -11.70 -21.10
CA SER A 46 15.82 -11.72 -21.67
C SER A 46 16.85 -12.38 -20.75
N ILE A 47 16.49 -12.57 -19.47
CA ILE A 47 17.24 -13.36 -18.49
C ILE A 47 16.30 -14.37 -17.84
N ASP A 48 16.89 -15.32 -17.13
CA ASP A 48 16.15 -16.41 -16.51
C ASP A 48 15.34 -15.94 -15.29
N ASN A 49 14.01 -15.92 -15.41
CA ASN A 49 13.04 -15.55 -14.36
C ASN A 49 12.23 -16.75 -13.85
N THR A 50 12.57 -17.98 -14.27
CA THR A 50 11.88 -19.20 -13.82
C THR A 50 12.43 -19.78 -12.52
N LYS A 51 13.56 -19.23 -12.05
CA LYS A 51 14.19 -19.66 -10.79
C LYS A 51 13.28 -19.34 -9.61
N LYS A 52 13.18 -20.30 -8.68
CA LYS A 52 12.34 -20.19 -7.46
C LYS A 52 12.52 -18.84 -6.74
N MET A 53 13.76 -18.45 -6.45
CA MET A 53 14.06 -17.18 -5.76
C MET A 53 13.56 -15.93 -6.52
N VAL A 54 13.60 -15.94 -7.87
CA VAL A 54 13.17 -14.80 -8.68
C VAL A 54 11.64 -14.73 -8.70
N LEU A 55 10.98 -15.89 -8.82
CA LEU A 55 9.53 -15.99 -8.77
C LEU A 55 8.97 -15.58 -7.41
N GLU A 56 9.59 -16.04 -6.32
CA GLU A 56 9.24 -15.63 -4.95
C GLU A 56 9.42 -14.11 -4.78
N GLY A 57 10.55 -13.55 -5.24
CA GLY A 57 10.77 -12.11 -5.15
C GLY A 57 9.80 -11.27 -6.00
N LEU A 58 9.43 -11.72 -7.20
CA LEU A 58 8.43 -11.05 -8.03
C LEU A 58 7.02 -11.18 -7.45
N SER A 59 6.70 -12.35 -6.90
CA SER A 59 5.43 -12.65 -6.24
C SER A 59 5.23 -11.77 -5.01
N GLU A 60 6.26 -11.65 -4.17
CA GLU A 60 6.24 -10.78 -2.98
C GLU A 60 6.17 -9.30 -3.38
N ALA A 61 6.99 -8.85 -4.33
CA ALA A 61 7.04 -7.43 -4.72
C ALA A 61 5.78 -6.95 -5.45
N LEU A 62 5.06 -7.84 -6.14
CA LEU A 62 3.85 -7.50 -6.90
C LEU A 62 2.55 -7.99 -6.24
N HIS A 63 2.66 -8.67 -5.09
CA HIS A 63 1.57 -9.30 -4.34
C HIS A 63 0.66 -10.13 -5.24
N VAL A 64 1.27 -11.07 -5.96
CA VAL A 64 0.58 -12.03 -6.84
C VAL A 64 1.06 -13.44 -6.58
N SER A 65 0.27 -14.45 -6.92
CA SER A 65 0.67 -15.85 -6.79
C SER A 65 1.73 -16.23 -7.83
N ILE A 66 2.59 -17.19 -7.48
CA ILE A 66 3.63 -17.71 -8.39
C ILE A 66 2.98 -18.45 -9.57
N GLU A 67 1.87 -19.15 -9.29
CA GLU A 67 1.04 -19.87 -10.25
C GLU A 67 0.52 -18.91 -11.33
N TRP A 68 0.08 -17.72 -10.91
CA TRP A 68 -0.33 -16.69 -11.86
C TRP A 68 0.85 -16.15 -12.66
N LEU A 69 2.01 -15.88 -12.04
CA LEU A 69 3.19 -15.45 -12.80
C LEU A 69 3.59 -16.45 -13.89
N LYS A 70 3.45 -17.75 -13.63
CA LYS A 70 3.78 -18.81 -14.59
C LYS A 70 2.72 -19.06 -15.66
N GLY A 71 1.50 -18.55 -15.51
CA GLY A 71 0.40 -18.93 -16.40
C GLY A 71 -0.27 -20.26 -16.07
N GLU A 72 -0.11 -20.76 -14.85
CA GLU A 72 -0.79 -21.97 -14.38
C GLU A 72 -2.25 -21.66 -13.97
N THR A 73 -2.54 -20.40 -13.62
CA THR A 73 -3.88 -19.83 -13.45
C THR A 73 -3.98 -18.50 -14.19
N ASP A 74 -5.16 -18.19 -14.75
CA ASP A 74 -5.43 -16.88 -15.35
C ASP A 74 -5.98 -15.88 -14.34
N GLU A 75 -6.51 -16.38 -13.23
CA GLU A 75 -7.05 -15.59 -12.14
C GLU A 75 -6.03 -15.46 -11.02
N TYR A 76 -5.85 -14.24 -10.53
CA TYR A 76 -5.19 -13.96 -9.28
C TYR A 76 -6.12 -13.09 -8.44
N GLU A 77 -6.42 -13.54 -7.23
CA GLU A 77 -7.13 -12.72 -6.25
C GLU A 77 -6.09 -11.89 -5.51
N THR A 78 -6.24 -10.57 -5.57
CA THR A 78 -5.43 -9.63 -4.79
C THR A 78 -6.37 -8.64 -4.15
N ASP A 79 -6.26 -8.50 -2.83
CA ASP A 79 -6.99 -7.46 -2.10
C ASP A 79 -6.40 -6.07 -2.37
N ILE A 80 -5.20 -5.99 -2.94
CA ILE A 80 -4.47 -4.74 -3.17
C ILE A 80 -4.79 -4.21 -4.57
N THR A 81 -5.54 -3.12 -4.60
CA THR A 81 -5.92 -2.39 -5.82
C THR A 81 -5.27 -1.02 -5.92
N ASP A 82 -4.78 -0.48 -4.81
CA ASP A 82 -4.17 0.85 -4.75
C ASP A 82 -2.67 0.81 -4.41
N LYS A 83 -1.92 1.72 -5.02
CA LYS A 83 -0.48 1.87 -4.80
C LYS A 83 -0.16 2.26 -3.36
N LYS A 84 -0.96 3.13 -2.73
CA LYS A 84 -0.68 3.54 -1.35
C LYS A 84 -0.97 2.40 -0.38
N GLU A 85 -2.03 1.63 -0.62
CA GLU A 85 -2.30 0.42 0.16
C GLU A 85 -1.14 -0.58 0.09
N LEU A 86 -0.58 -0.81 -1.10
CA LEU A 86 0.62 -1.63 -1.29
C LEU A 86 1.80 -1.12 -0.45
N GLN A 87 2.11 0.17 -0.55
CA GLN A 87 3.22 0.79 0.17
C GLN A 87 3.05 0.71 1.70
N ILE A 88 1.82 0.85 2.20
CA ILE A 88 1.49 0.71 3.62
C ILE A 88 1.73 -0.74 4.07
N ARG A 89 1.20 -1.73 3.33
CA ARG A 89 1.38 -3.15 3.67
C ARG A 89 2.85 -3.56 3.65
N ASP A 90 3.59 -3.10 2.65
CA ASP A 90 5.03 -3.33 2.53
C ASP A 90 5.79 -2.74 3.73
N ALA A 91 5.51 -1.48 4.09
CA ALA A 91 6.14 -0.85 5.25
C ALA A 91 5.81 -1.57 6.56
N MET A 92 4.55 -1.98 6.75
CA MET A 92 4.15 -2.76 7.93
C MET A 92 4.85 -4.13 7.96
N GLY A 93 4.95 -4.81 6.82
CA GLY A 93 5.67 -6.08 6.69
C GLY A 93 7.16 -5.94 7.02
N ASP A 94 7.81 -4.90 6.51
CA ASP A 94 9.22 -4.60 6.77
C ASP A 94 9.47 -4.27 8.26
N ILE A 95 8.54 -3.58 8.92
CA ILE A 95 8.58 -3.34 10.38
C ILE A 95 8.43 -4.68 11.12
N LEU A 96 7.47 -5.52 10.73
CA LEU A 96 7.22 -6.80 11.40
C LEU A 96 8.41 -7.76 11.31
N LYS A 97 9.13 -7.77 10.17
CA LYS A 97 10.35 -8.56 9.96
C LYS A 97 11.49 -8.20 10.91
N GLN A 98 11.47 -7.00 11.49
CA GLN A 98 12.50 -6.56 12.44
C GLN A 98 12.30 -7.10 13.86
N PHE A 99 11.17 -7.75 14.16
CA PHE A 99 10.93 -8.29 15.49
C PHE A 99 11.47 -9.72 15.66
N PRO A 100 12.12 -10.04 16.81
CA PRO A 100 12.46 -9.12 17.91
C PRO A 100 13.63 -8.19 17.53
N LEU A 101 13.55 -6.93 17.96
CA LEU A 101 14.60 -5.95 17.70
C LEU A 101 15.87 -6.35 18.45
N ASP A 102 17.03 -6.18 17.82
CA ASP A 102 18.34 -6.37 18.45
C ASP A 102 18.69 -5.18 19.35
N LEU A 103 17.89 -5.00 20.40
CA LEU A 103 17.96 -3.90 21.36
C LEU A 103 17.97 -4.45 22.78
N ASN A 104 18.37 -3.61 23.75
CA ASN A 104 18.18 -3.97 25.14
C ASN A 104 16.68 -3.98 25.51
N LYS A 105 16.33 -4.68 26.60
CA LYS A 105 14.91 -4.87 27.00
C LYS A 105 14.14 -3.56 27.17
N THR A 106 14.79 -2.51 27.65
CA THR A 106 14.15 -1.21 27.90
C THR A 106 13.90 -0.46 26.60
N GLU A 107 14.87 -0.47 25.70
CA GLU A 107 14.77 0.15 24.36
C GLU A 107 13.74 -0.57 23.48
N ASP A 108 13.73 -1.91 23.49
CA ASP A 108 12.73 -2.72 22.78
C ASP A 108 11.31 -2.44 23.28
N ALA A 109 11.11 -2.37 24.60
CA ALA A 109 9.82 -2.02 25.18
C ALA A 109 9.38 -0.60 24.78
N PHE A 110 10.27 0.38 24.90
CA PHE A 110 9.98 1.76 24.49
C PHE A 110 9.63 1.88 23.01
N SER A 111 10.38 1.20 22.12
CA SER A 111 10.12 1.20 20.68
C SER A 111 8.74 0.62 20.35
N LYS A 112 8.36 -0.49 21.00
CA LYS A 112 7.05 -1.12 20.85
C LYS A 112 5.92 -0.23 21.35
N ASP A 113 6.09 0.38 22.52
CA ASP A 113 5.10 1.30 23.09
C ASP A 113 4.88 2.52 22.19
N LEU A 114 5.97 3.07 21.62
CA LEU A 114 5.88 4.18 20.69
C LEU A 114 5.18 3.80 19.39
N LEU A 115 5.52 2.65 18.78
CA LEU A 115 4.84 2.17 17.58
C LEU A 115 3.34 1.95 17.85
N LEU A 116 3.00 1.34 18.99
CA LEU A 116 1.62 1.12 19.38
C LEU A 116 0.85 2.43 19.58
N LEU A 117 1.49 3.45 20.18
CA LEU A 117 0.90 4.77 20.34
C LEU A 117 0.59 5.41 18.98
N MET A 118 1.54 5.37 18.03
CA MET A 118 1.35 5.95 16.70
C MET A 118 0.19 5.27 15.95
N LEU A 119 0.09 3.95 16.02
CA LEU A 119 -0.99 3.20 15.38
C LEU A 119 -2.36 3.56 15.99
N LYS A 120 -2.46 3.61 17.32
CA LYS A 120 -3.70 4.02 18.01
C LYS A 120 -4.12 5.46 17.71
N GLN A 121 -3.16 6.38 17.63
CA GLN A 121 -3.45 7.77 17.25
C GLN A 121 -4.01 7.84 15.82
N TYR A 122 -3.48 7.04 14.90
CA TYR A 122 -4.01 6.98 13.54
C TYR A 122 -5.42 6.39 13.49
N GLU A 123 -5.72 5.35 14.28
CA GLU A 123 -7.08 4.80 14.40
C GLU A 123 -8.08 5.86 14.90
N LEU A 124 -7.73 6.59 15.98
CA LEU A 124 -8.56 7.67 16.51
C LEU A 124 -8.79 8.77 15.47
N PHE A 125 -7.73 9.19 14.78
CA PHE A 125 -7.84 10.14 13.68
C PHE A 125 -8.78 9.64 12.58
N LEU A 126 -8.68 8.36 12.21
CA LEU A 126 -9.50 7.76 11.16
C LEU A 126 -10.98 7.77 11.54
N ASP A 127 -11.31 7.43 12.79
CA ASP A 127 -12.68 7.48 13.31
C ASP A 127 -13.25 8.90 13.25
N SER A 128 -12.49 9.87 13.76
CA SER A 128 -12.81 11.30 13.69
C SER A 128 -13.00 11.79 12.24
N PHE A 129 -12.09 11.40 11.35
CA PHE A 129 -12.13 11.77 9.94
C PHE A 129 -13.34 11.19 9.21
N GLN A 130 -13.67 9.92 9.48
CA GLN A 130 -14.85 9.29 8.90
C GLN A 130 -16.14 9.93 9.42
N PHE A 131 -16.19 10.24 10.71
CA PHE A 131 -17.31 10.95 11.31
C PHE A 131 -17.48 12.33 10.67
N ALA A 132 -16.39 13.10 10.54
CA ALA A 132 -16.42 14.42 9.91
C ALA A 132 -16.87 14.36 8.45
N CYS A 133 -16.39 13.36 7.69
CA CYS A 133 -16.82 13.13 6.31
C CYS A 133 -18.32 12.81 6.21
N LYS A 134 -18.87 12.01 7.14
CA LYS A 134 -20.30 11.63 7.13
C LYS A 134 -21.20 12.80 7.52
N ASN A 135 -20.76 13.63 8.46
CA ASN A 135 -21.63 14.62 9.12
C ASN A 135 -21.48 16.04 8.59
N TYR A 136 -20.33 16.42 8.03
CA TYR A 136 -20.05 17.81 7.65
C TYR A 136 -19.72 17.98 6.18
N LYS A 137 -19.08 16.99 5.53
CA LYS A 137 -18.72 17.09 4.11
C LYS A 137 -19.97 17.05 3.21
N GLY A 138 -20.40 18.23 2.73
CA GLY A 138 -21.58 18.36 1.86
C GLY A 138 -22.91 18.15 2.59
N SER A 139 -22.94 18.27 3.93
CA SER A 139 -24.16 18.12 4.73
C SER A 139 -25.24 19.12 4.30
N THR A 140 -26.49 18.65 4.18
CA THR A 140 -27.63 19.53 3.97
C THR A 140 -28.24 20.09 5.27
N LYS A 141 -27.88 19.54 6.43
CA LYS A 141 -28.72 19.59 7.66
C LYS A 141 -28.54 20.80 8.59
N ASP A 142 -27.60 21.70 8.32
CA ASP A 142 -27.16 22.64 9.37
C ASP A 142 -27.24 24.13 8.99
N ALA A 143 -28.12 24.49 8.04
CA ALA A 143 -28.27 25.88 7.60
C ALA A 143 -28.75 26.82 8.74
N ASP A 144 -29.71 26.36 9.55
CA ASP A 144 -30.25 27.13 10.67
C ASP A 144 -29.24 27.25 11.81
N ILE A 145 -28.44 26.20 12.04
CA ILE A 145 -27.38 26.17 13.06
C ILE A 145 -26.24 27.12 12.65
N ALA A 146 -25.80 27.08 11.39
CA ALA A 146 -24.78 27.98 10.86
C ALA A 146 -25.17 29.46 11.07
N LYS A 147 -26.43 29.80 10.76
CA LYS A 147 -26.97 31.16 10.93
C LYS A 147 -27.06 31.58 12.40
N VAL A 148 -27.49 30.69 13.30
CA VAL A 148 -27.54 30.96 14.75
C VAL A 148 -26.14 31.15 15.35
N MET A 149 -25.15 30.43 14.84
CA MET A 149 -23.76 30.50 15.28
C MET A 149 -22.97 31.66 14.66
N GLY A 150 -23.58 32.41 13.74
CA GLY A 150 -23.00 33.61 13.14
C GLY A 150 -22.06 33.38 11.96
N PHE A 151 -22.09 32.20 11.34
CA PHE A 151 -21.31 31.93 10.12
C PHE A 151 -21.94 32.61 8.91
N GLU A 152 -21.09 33.09 7.99
CA GLU A 152 -21.53 33.81 6.78
C GLU A 152 -22.19 32.86 5.78
N SER A 153 -21.76 31.60 5.80
CA SER A 153 -22.34 30.54 4.99
C SER A 153 -22.36 29.20 5.71
N LYS A 154 -23.20 28.31 5.21
CA LYS A 154 -23.26 26.93 5.66
C LYS A 154 -22.01 26.13 5.29
N ASP A 155 -21.40 26.46 4.15
CA ASP A 155 -20.19 25.79 3.70
C ASP A 155 -19.02 26.13 4.64
N GLU A 156 -18.92 27.38 5.08
CA GLU A 156 -17.97 27.82 6.11
C GLU A 156 -18.19 27.09 7.44
N TYR A 157 -19.43 26.96 7.92
CA TYR A 157 -19.75 26.18 9.13
C TYR A 157 -19.32 24.70 8.99
N ASN A 158 -19.64 24.09 7.85
CA ASN A 158 -19.30 22.69 7.57
C ASN A 158 -17.78 22.50 7.52
N GLU A 159 -17.02 23.41 6.91
CA GLU A 159 -15.56 23.36 6.87
C GLU A 159 -14.94 23.51 8.26
N ILE A 160 -15.43 24.43 9.07
CA ILE A 160 -14.91 24.66 10.43
C ILE A 160 -15.22 23.49 11.36
N MET A 161 -16.44 22.94 11.29
CA MET A 161 -16.82 21.76 12.08
C MET A 161 -16.05 20.52 11.62
N PHE A 162 -15.83 20.37 10.30
CA PHE A 162 -14.99 19.31 9.75
C PHE A 162 -13.56 19.39 10.30
N LEU A 163 -12.93 20.57 10.26
CA LEU A 163 -11.57 20.76 10.76
C LEU A 163 -11.48 20.50 12.27
N ARG A 164 -12.44 21.01 13.05
CA ARG A 164 -12.49 20.81 14.51
C ARG A 164 -12.53 19.33 14.88
N GLU A 165 -13.30 18.54 14.15
CA GLU A 165 -13.56 17.14 14.50
C GLU A 165 -12.38 16.20 14.16
N ILE A 166 -11.50 16.65 13.25
CA ILE A 166 -10.31 15.90 12.79
C ILE A 166 -9.07 16.21 13.65
N THR A 167 -9.16 17.21 14.55
CA THR A 167 -8.05 17.66 15.40
C THR A 167 -8.03 16.94 16.75
#